data_AF-A0AAI8GAH7-F1
#
_entry.id   AF-A0AAI8GAH7-F1
#
_cell.length_a   1.000
_cell.length_b   1.000
_cell.length_c   1.000
_cell.angle_alpha   90.00
_cell.angle_beta   90.00
_cell.angle_gamma   90.00
#
_symmetry.space_group_name_H-M   'P 1'
#
loop_
_entity.id
_entity.type
_entity.pdbx_description
1 polymer ?
#
loop_
_entity_poly.entity_id
_entity_poly.type
_entity_poly.pdbx_seq_one_letter_code
_entity_poly.pdbx_strand_id
1 'polypeptide(L)'
;MKNITYKDYITEIKAQYEVEKKGIYASYLSKPSPALLNDFCKILKQKGLSQKDSMILETFYNLPNFDVDKFRPICNFFKGKTSAPNQDILDVMALLVNLQPRPLGDFLKSKHNPPKNHAIDKTESSVVLSNKPMDLLPKKMIPSSRNRLLILICLFLCLSIIVYWNFKRENSCLEWQNNRYIEVACNKEINGFAELNTKVPYNERLLLLRRIIPNDTITYFKNGKAVIWYCKMDEDHIELFNQPGHHPVTNKPLKAITEYIIERYLK
;
A
#
# COMPACT_ATOMS: atom_id res chain seq x y z
N MET A 1 -22.84 9.37 -4.38
CA MET A 1 -21.72 9.22 -3.42
C MET A 1 -20.41 9.25 -4.19
N LYS A 2 -19.43 10.06 -3.78
CA LYS A 2 -18.13 10.18 -4.48
C LYS A 2 -17.31 8.90 -4.25
N ASN A 3 -16.67 8.37 -5.28
CA ASN A 3 -15.71 7.26 -5.14
C ASN A 3 -14.40 7.80 -4.56
N ILE A 4 -13.87 7.14 -3.52
CA ILE A 4 -12.54 7.45 -2.99
C ILE A 4 -11.55 6.87 -3.99
N THR A 5 -10.60 7.69 -4.41
CA THR A 5 -9.63 7.36 -5.45
C THR A 5 -8.21 7.50 -4.91
N TYR A 6 -7.26 6.99 -5.67
CA TYR A 6 -5.83 7.25 -5.48
C TYR A 6 -5.51 8.76 -5.33
N LYS A 7 -6.21 9.62 -6.09
CA LYS A 7 -6.02 11.07 -6.02
C LYS A 7 -6.51 11.64 -4.69
N ASP A 8 -7.57 11.07 -4.12
CA ASP A 8 -8.05 11.47 -2.80
C ASP A 8 -7.01 11.10 -1.73
N TYR A 9 -6.37 9.93 -1.82
CA TYR A 9 -5.29 9.55 -0.89
C TYR A 9 -4.11 10.53 -0.93
N ILE A 10 -3.65 10.89 -2.13
CA ILE A 10 -2.60 11.90 -2.30
C ILE A 10 -3.01 13.25 -1.70
N THR A 11 -4.27 13.64 -1.90
CA THR A 11 -4.80 14.90 -1.39
C THR A 11 -4.83 14.89 0.14
N GLU A 12 -5.24 13.78 0.73
CA GLU A 12 -5.31 13.61 2.18
C GLU A 12 -3.93 13.57 2.83
N ILE A 13 -2.95 12.89 2.21
CA ILE A 13 -1.55 12.91 2.67
C ILE A 13 -1.01 14.34 2.69
N LYS A 14 -1.28 15.13 1.64
CA LYS A 14 -0.85 16.54 1.59
C LYS A 14 -1.52 17.36 2.68
N ALA A 15 -2.81 17.20 2.89
CA ALA A 15 -3.54 17.89 3.95
C ALA A 15 -2.97 17.53 5.33
N GLN A 16 -2.75 16.24 5.60
CA GLN A 16 -2.21 15.78 6.87
C GLN A 16 -0.76 16.23 7.08
N TYR A 17 0.06 16.27 6.03
CA TYR A 17 1.42 16.81 6.10
C TYR A 17 1.43 18.27 6.56
N GLU A 18 0.51 19.11 6.06
CA GLU A 18 0.42 20.52 6.46
C GLU A 18 0.10 20.71 7.95
N VAL A 19 -0.60 19.76 8.54
CA VAL A 19 -0.89 19.70 9.98
C VAL A 19 0.36 19.21 10.74
N GLU A 20 0.88 18.03 10.38
CA GLU A 20 1.97 17.38 11.11
C GLU A 20 3.30 18.13 11.03
N LYS A 21 3.55 18.89 9.96
CA LYS A 21 4.78 19.70 9.84
C LYS A 21 4.87 20.83 10.87
N LYS A 22 3.75 21.17 11.53
CA LYS A 22 3.67 22.12 12.65
C LYS A 22 3.43 21.41 13.99
N GLY A 23 3.35 20.09 13.98
CA GLY A 23 3.06 19.26 15.15
C GLY A 23 4.31 18.82 15.91
N ILE A 24 4.16 17.75 16.69
CA ILE A 24 5.22 17.21 17.58
C ILE A 24 6.48 16.75 16.83
N TYR A 25 6.37 16.45 15.54
CA TYR A 25 7.47 16.01 14.68
C TYR A 25 7.93 17.09 13.69
N ALA A 26 7.61 18.36 13.95
CA ALA A 26 7.99 19.50 13.11
C ALA A 26 9.52 19.57 12.85
N SER A 27 10.35 19.10 13.78
CA SER A 27 11.82 19.03 13.60
C SER A 27 12.24 18.18 12.40
N TYR A 28 11.47 17.15 12.04
CA TYR A 28 11.71 16.27 10.89
C TYR A 28 10.95 16.71 9.64
N LEU A 29 9.74 17.26 9.82
CA LEU A 29 8.79 17.51 8.73
C LEU A 29 8.76 18.96 8.22
N SER A 30 9.22 19.96 8.98
CA SER A 30 9.19 21.36 8.53
C SER A 30 10.16 21.65 7.38
N LYS A 31 11.35 21.03 7.42
CA LYS A 31 12.40 21.11 6.40
C LYS A 31 12.97 19.73 6.12
N PRO A 32 12.21 18.84 5.46
CA PRO A 32 12.61 17.44 5.35
C PRO A 32 13.85 17.28 4.46
N SER A 33 14.76 16.43 4.90
CA SER A 33 15.91 15.94 4.14
C SER A 33 15.90 14.41 4.15
N PRO A 34 16.59 13.74 3.20
CA PRO A 34 16.62 12.28 3.17
C PRO A 34 17.11 11.66 4.50
N ALA A 35 18.15 12.24 5.10
CA ALA A 35 18.67 11.81 6.40
C ALA A 35 17.66 12.03 7.54
N LEU A 36 17.01 13.19 7.59
CA LEU A 36 16.01 13.49 8.63
C LEU A 36 14.80 12.54 8.56
N LEU A 37 14.32 12.24 7.35
CA LEU A 37 13.20 11.30 7.19
C LEU A 37 13.60 9.87 7.57
N ASN A 38 14.82 9.46 7.23
CA ASN A 38 15.37 8.17 7.67
C ASN A 38 15.46 8.08 9.20
N ASP A 39 15.97 9.11 9.86
CA ASP A 39 16.05 9.16 11.32
C ASP A 39 14.66 9.17 11.96
N PHE A 40 13.71 9.87 11.36
CA PHE A 40 12.32 9.84 11.82
C PHE A 40 11.72 8.43 11.72
N CYS A 41 11.95 7.70 10.62
CA CYS A 41 11.55 6.29 10.51
C CYS A 41 12.17 5.41 11.61
N LYS A 42 13.43 5.64 11.99
CA LYS A 42 14.07 4.90 13.10
C LYS A 42 13.38 5.19 14.43
N ILE A 43 13.03 6.45 14.69
CA ILE A 43 12.27 6.85 15.89
C ILE A 43 10.90 6.18 15.92
N LEU A 44 10.19 6.17 14.78
CA LEU A 44 8.90 5.49 14.68
C LEU A 44 9.03 3.98 14.98
N LYS A 45 10.07 3.31 14.46
CA LYS A 45 10.38 1.92 14.79
C LYS A 45 10.62 1.71 16.30
N GLN A 46 11.40 2.59 16.93
CA GLN A 46 11.69 2.52 18.38
C GLN A 46 10.44 2.72 19.24
N LYS A 47 9.50 3.56 18.82
CA LYS A 47 8.22 3.79 19.52
C LYS A 47 7.25 2.62 19.44
N GLY A 48 7.54 1.62 18.60
CA GLY A 48 6.67 0.47 18.37
C GLY A 48 5.68 0.76 17.25
N LEU A 49 5.92 0.12 16.10
CA LEU A 49 5.01 0.17 14.96
C LEU A 49 4.01 -0.99 15.02
N SER A 50 2.84 -0.78 14.43
CA SER A 50 1.94 -1.90 14.14
C SER A 50 2.61 -2.86 13.16
N GLN A 51 2.18 -4.12 13.12
CA GLN A 51 2.72 -5.10 12.17
C GLN A 51 2.60 -4.61 10.71
N LYS A 52 1.48 -3.95 10.38
CA LYS A 52 1.26 -3.33 9.07
C LYS A 52 2.24 -2.21 8.78
N ASP A 53 2.44 -1.29 9.74
CA ASP A 53 3.36 -0.17 9.57
C ASP A 53 4.83 -0.64 9.49
N SER A 54 5.19 -1.72 10.21
CA SER A 54 6.52 -2.34 10.07
C SER A 54 6.74 -2.88 8.66
N MET A 55 5.75 -3.59 8.11
CA MET A 55 5.81 -4.14 6.75
C MET A 55 5.95 -3.05 5.68
N ILE A 56 5.28 -1.89 5.85
CA ILE A 56 5.44 -0.73 4.96
C ILE A 56 6.91 -0.27 4.96
N LEU A 57 7.51 -0.08 6.14
CA LEU A 57 8.91 0.35 6.22
C LEU A 57 9.86 -0.71 5.69
N GLU A 58 9.68 -1.99 6.06
CA GLU A 58 10.53 -3.08 5.59
C GLU A 58 10.53 -3.18 4.06
N THR A 59 9.35 -3.08 3.43
CA THR A 59 9.22 -3.06 1.97
C THR A 59 10.03 -1.92 1.35
N PHE A 60 9.99 -0.72 1.95
CA PHE A 60 10.73 0.43 1.47
C PHE A 60 12.25 0.30 1.68
N TYR A 61 12.70 -0.23 2.82
CA TYR A 61 14.12 -0.45 3.10
C TYR A 61 14.73 -1.58 2.27
N ASN A 62 13.91 -2.56 1.84
CA ASN A 62 14.34 -3.69 1.03
C ASN A 62 14.36 -3.39 -0.49
N LEU A 63 14.18 -2.13 -0.90
CA LEU A 63 14.32 -1.74 -2.31
C LEU A 63 15.74 -2.05 -2.83
N PRO A 64 15.90 -2.46 -4.10
CA PRO A 64 17.20 -2.79 -4.65
C PRO A 64 18.13 -1.57 -4.63
N ASN A 65 19.37 -1.77 -4.17
CA ASN A 65 20.36 -0.72 -3.95
C ASN A 65 19.79 0.41 -3.06
N PHE A 66 19.22 0.03 -1.91
CA PHE A 66 18.72 0.99 -0.94
C PHE A 66 19.86 1.88 -0.42
N ASP A 67 19.64 3.19 -0.52
CA ASP A 67 20.46 4.22 0.09
C ASP A 67 19.52 5.26 0.72
N VAL A 68 20.09 6.16 1.53
CA VAL A 68 19.30 7.22 2.17
C VAL A 68 18.68 8.15 1.12
N ASP A 69 19.25 8.27 -0.07
CA ASP A 69 18.71 9.09 -1.16
C ASP A 69 17.37 8.56 -1.71
N LYS A 70 16.97 7.32 -1.41
CA LYS A 70 15.60 6.82 -1.69
C LYS A 70 14.51 7.61 -0.99
N PHE A 71 14.83 8.41 0.04
CA PHE A 71 13.89 9.36 0.65
C PHE A 71 13.74 10.67 -0.14
N ARG A 72 14.60 10.96 -1.11
CA ARG A 72 14.56 12.22 -1.90
C ARG A 72 13.21 12.44 -2.61
N PRO A 73 12.56 11.43 -3.22
CA PRO A 73 11.20 11.58 -3.76
C PRO A 73 10.17 12.00 -2.70
N ILE A 74 10.30 11.50 -1.47
CA ILE A 74 9.42 11.87 -0.35
C ILE A 74 9.61 13.34 0.01
N CYS A 75 10.87 13.77 0.14
CA CYS A 75 11.18 15.18 0.39
C CYS A 75 10.65 16.10 -0.72
N ASN A 76 10.79 15.70 -1.98
CA ASN A 76 10.33 16.49 -3.13
C ASN A 76 8.80 16.63 -3.15
N PHE A 77 8.08 15.56 -2.81
CA PHE A 77 6.62 15.59 -2.69
C PHE A 77 6.16 16.52 -1.56
N PHE A 78 6.74 16.40 -0.37
CA PHE A 78 6.44 17.28 0.77
C PHE A 78 6.82 18.74 0.53
N LYS A 79 7.79 19.01 -0.34
CA LYS A 79 8.15 20.37 -0.78
C LYS A 79 7.32 20.86 -1.98
N GLY A 80 6.35 20.08 -2.46
CA GLY A 80 5.50 20.45 -3.59
C GLY A 80 6.19 20.40 -4.97
N LYS A 81 7.39 19.80 -5.07
CA LYS A 81 8.16 19.71 -6.32
C LYS A 81 7.68 18.61 -7.27
N THR A 82 6.93 17.64 -6.77
CA THR A 82 6.45 16.46 -7.54
C THR A 82 5.02 16.09 -7.15
N SER A 83 4.21 15.65 -8.12
CA SER A 83 2.77 15.37 -7.93
C SER A 83 2.37 13.90 -8.00
N ALA A 84 3.23 13.00 -8.49
CA ALA A 84 2.88 11.59 -8.75
C ALA A 84 3.98 10.61 -8.27
N PRO A 85 4.06 10.31 -6.97
CA PRO A 85 4.98 9.29 -6.44
C PRO A 85 4.53 7.85 -6.73
N ASN A 86 5.45 6.89 -6.56
CA ASN A 86 5.17 5.44 -6.56
C ASN A 86 4.31 5.06 -5.33
N GLN A 87 3.59 3.95 -5.38
CA GLN A 87 2.70 3.50 -4.29
C GLN A 87 3.47 3.19 -2.99
N ASP A 88 4.59 2.45 -3.06
CA ASP A 88 5.40 2.13 -1.87
C ASP A 88 5.86 3.41 -1.16
N ILE A 89 6.13 4.45 -1.95
CA ILE A 89 6.53 5.76 -1.46
C ILE A 89 5.35 6.48 -0.79
N LEU A 90 4.12 6.31 -1.31
CA LEU A 90 2.91 6.89 -0.71
C LEU A 90 2.56 6.27 0.63
N ASP A 91 2.70 4.95 0.77
CA ASP A 91 2.38 4.28 2.02
C ASP A 91 3.36 4.69 3.13
N VAL A 92 4.65 4.89 2.78
CA VAL A 92 5.63 5.50 3.69
C VAL A 92 5.27 6.95 4.01
N MET A 93 4.85 7.75 3.02
CA MET A 93 4.39 9.13 3.29
C MET A 93 3.23 9.16 4.26
N ALA A 94 2.22 8.31 4.05
CA ALA A 94 1.05 8.21 4.93
C ALA A 94 1.43 7.80 6.35
N LEU A 95 2.41 6.89 6.51
CA LEU A 95 2.97 6.54 7.80
C LEU A 95 3.66 7.74 8.47
N LEU A 96 4.50 8.48 7.75
CA LEU A 96 5.24 9.62 8.27
C LEU A 96 4.33 10.77 8.74
N VAL A 97 3.21 10.98 8.05
CA VAL A 97 2.21 12.01 8.43
C VAL A 97 1.11 11.44 9.32
N ASN A 98 1.25 10.20 9.79
CA ASN A 98 0.26 9.52 10.60
C ASN A 98 -1.18 9.50 10.01
N LEU A 99 -1.32 9.47 8.68
CA LEU A 99 -2.62 9.36 8.01
C LEU A 99 -3.24 7.96 8.21
N GLN A 100 -4.51 7.90 8.60
CA GLN A 100 -5.27 6.66 8.73
C GLN A 100 -6.56 6.74 7.89
N PRO A 101 -7.03 5.63 7.29
CA PRO A 101 -6.36 4.33 7.25
C PRO A 101 -5.22 4.29 6.22
N ARG A 102 -4.18 3.51 6.52
CA ARG A 102 -3.03 3.21 5.64
C ARG A 102 -2.70 1.71 5.73
N PRO A 103 -2.14 1.06 4.70
CA PRO A 103 -1.68 1.60 3.41
C PRO A 103 -2.84 1.96 2.45
N LEU A 104 -2.53 2.41 1.23
CA LEU A 104 -3.49 2.81 0.19
C LEU A 104 -4.65 1.81 0.03
N GLY A 105 -4.36 0.51 0.04
CA GLY A 105 -5.40 -0.53 -0.08
C GLY A 105 -6.45 -0.45 1.03
N ASP A 106 -6.05 -0.16 2.27
CA ASP A 106 -6.97 0.03 3.39
C ASP A 106 -7.70 1.38 3.30
N PHE A 107 -7.02 2.42 2.80
CA PHE A 107 -7.64 3.72 2.51
C PHE A 107 -8.80 3.61 1.52
N LEU A 108 -8.60 2.91 0.41
CA LEU A 108 -9.63 2.73 -0.62
C LEU A 108 -10.81 1.89 -0.12
N LYS A 109 -10.57 0.94 0.81
CA LYS A 109 -11.61 0.12 1.46
C LYS A 109 -12.40 0.86 2.55
N SER A 110 -11.89 1.99 3.06
CA SER A 110 -12.51 2.74 4.17
C SER A 110 -13.93 3.27 3.89
N LYS A 111 -14.37 3.24 2.62
CA LYS A 111 -15.78 3.43 2.24
C LYS A 111 -16.77 2.57 3.03
N HIS A 112 -16.34 1.44 3.62
CA HIS A 112 -17.22 0.50 4.31
C HIS A 112 -17.23 0.57 5.84
N ASN A 113 -16.36 1.37 6.48
CA ASN A 113 -16.45 1.62 7.91
C ASN A 113 -15.82 2.98 8.24
N PRO A 114 -16.59 3.95 8.75
CA PRO A 114 -15.99 5.18 9.27
C PRO A 114 -14.99 4.83 10.38
N PRO A 115 -13.87 5.57 10.49
CA PRO A 115 -12.93 5.36 11.57
C PRO A 115 -13.65 5.60 12.90
N LYS A 116 -13.69 4.57 13.76
CA LYS A 116 -14.01 4.79 15.16
C LYS A 116 -12.89 5.66 15.72
N ASN A 117 -13.25 6.89 16.08
CA ASN A 117 -12.41 7.81 16.84
C ASN A 117 -11.80 7.07 18.03
N HIS A 118 -10.50 6.80 18.00
CA HIS A 118 -9.73 6.73 19.23
C HIS A 118 -9.49 8.17 19.64
N ALA A 119 -10.41 8.70 20.44
CA ALA A 119 -10.18 9.91 21.21
C ALA A 119 -8.97 9.66 22.11
N ILE A 120 -7.90 10.43 21.89
CA ILE A 120 -6.88 10.67 22.91
C ILE A 120 -7.52 11.70 23.84
N ASP A 121 -7.93 11.24 25.01
CA ASP A 121 -8.33 12.13 26.09
C ASP A 121 -7.08 12.77 26.69
N LYS A 122 -7.09 14.09 26.72
CA LYS A 122 -6.12 14.91 27.45
C LYS A 122 -6.74 15.15 28.83
N THR A 123 -6.06 14.76 29.90
CA THR A 123 -6.25 15.46 31.17
C THR A 123 -4.97 15.39 31.99
N GLU A 124 -4.27 16.52 32.05
CA GLU A 124 -3.49 16.89 33.23
C GLU A 124 -4.46 17.25 34.36
N SER A 125 -4.23 16.72 35.57
CA SER A 125 -4.34 17.48 36.84
C SER A 125 -3.89 16.64 38.05
N SER A 126 -2.78 17.10 38.62
CA SER A 126 -2.37 17.18 40.02
C SER A 126 -3.13 16.46 41.18
N VAL A 127 -2.33 15.68 41.92
CA VAL A 127 -2.09 15.66 43.40
C VAL A 127 -3.26 15.30 44.36
N VAL A 128 -3.09 14.23 45.15
CA VAL A 128 -2.86 14.21 46.63
C VAL A 128 -3.04 12.77 47.17
N LEU A 129 -2.04 12.36 47.95
CA LEU A 129 -1.93 11.15 48.75
C LEU A 129 -2.93 11.15 49.92
N SER A 130 -3.64 10.03 50.14
CA SER A 130 -4.14 9.69 51.47
C SER A 130 -4.24 8.18 51.66
N ASN A 131 -3.53 7.69 52.67
CA ASN A 131 -3.40 6.29 53.04
C ASN A 131 -4.52 5.89 54.01
N LYS A 132 -5.16 4.73 53.78
CA LYS A 132 -5.62 3.87 54.89
C LYS A 132 -5.74 2.40 54.43
N PRO A 133 -5.19 1.44 55.19
CA PRO A 133 -5.07 0.05 54.74
C PRO A 133 -6.26 -0.81 55.19
N MET A 134 -6.57 -1.89 54.46
CA MET A 134 -7.26 -3.06 55.01
C MET A 134 -7.08 -4.33 54.15
N ASP A 135 -6.18 -5.19 54.62
CA ASP A 135 -6.22 -6.66 54.73
C ASP A 135 -7.01 -7.57 53.76
N LEU A 136 -6.24 -8.58 53.30
CA LEU A 136 -6.51 -10.03 53.25
C LEU A 136 -7.21 -10.69 52.04
N LEU A 137 -6.34 -11.44 51.34
CA LEU A 137 -6.49 -12.75 50.65
C LEU A 137 -7.13 -12.82 49.25
N PRO A 138 -6.41 -13.42 48.25
CA PRO A 138 -6.98 -13.69 46.94
C PRO A 138 -7.82 -14.97 46.98
N LYS A 139 -9.15 -14.84 46.93
CA LYS A 139 -10.03 -15.99 46.69
C LYS A 139 -9.93 -16.40 45.22
N LYS A 140 -9.26 -17.51 44.95
CA LYS A 140 -9.26 -18.15 43.62
C LYS A 140 -10.71 -18.42 43.20
N MET A 141 -11.13 -17.78 42.11
CA MET A 141 -12.46 -17.93 41.55
C MET A 141 -12.45 -19.10 40.56
N ILE A 142 -12.93 -20.26 41.01
CA ILE A 142 -13.13 -21.45 40.18
C ILE A 142 -14.52 -21.30 39.51
N PRO A 143 -14.64 -21.26 38.16
CA PRO A 143 -15.94 -21.07 37.52
C PRO A 143 -16.78 -22.35 37.60
N SER A 144 -18.01 -22.20 38.10
CA SER A 144 -19.00 -23.28 38.20
C SER A 144 -19.48 -23.75 36.82
N SER A 145 -19.90 -25.01 36.73
CA SER A 145 -20.17 -25.76 35.48
C SER A 145 -21.14 -25.10 34.50
N ARG A 146 -22.02 -24.20 34.94
CA ARG A 146 -22.96 -23.45 34.07
C ARG A 146 -22.25 -22.41 33.19
N ASN A 147 -21.10 -21.89 33.61
CA ASN A 147 -20.33 -20.91 32.83
C ASN A 147 -19.52 -21.57 31.70
N ARG A 148 -19.19 -22.86 31.81
CA ARG A 148 -18.44 -23.58 30.77
C ARG A 148 -19.25 -23.76 29.48
N LEU A 149 -20.56 -24.00 29.60
CA LEU A 149 -21.45 -24.17 28.45
C LEU A 149 -21.60 -22.86 27.65
N LEU A 150 -21.73 -21.73 28.34
CA LEU A 150 -21.80 -20.41 27.70
C LEU A 150 -20.50 -20.07 26.97
N ILE A 151 -19.34 -20.39 27.55
CA ILE A 151 -18.03 -20.19 26.91
C ILE A 151 -17.93 -21.04 25.63
N LEU A 152 -18.39 -22.29 25.64
CA LEU A 152 -18.37 -23.16 24.45
C LEU A 152 -19.30 -22.66 23.34
N ILE A 153 -20.49 -22.18 23.68
CA ILE A 153 -21.44 -21.60 22.71
C ILE A 153 -20.86 -20.32 22.09
N CYS A 154 -20.28 -19.44 22.91
CA CYS A 154 -19.61 -18.24 22.42
C CYS A 154 -18.42 -18.58 21.52
N LEU A 155 -17.61 -19.57 21.87
CA LEU A 155 -16.49 -20.03 21.02
C LEU A 155 -16.98 -20.54 19.66
N PHE A 156 -18.06 -21.33 19.65
CA PHE A 156 -18.63 -21.84 18.40
C PHE A 156 -19.22 -20.72 17.53
N LEU A 157 -19.90 -19.73 18.15
CA LEU A 157 -20.39 -18.55 17.46
C LEU A 157 -19.26 -17.67 16.92
N CYS A 158 -18.19 -17.48 17.68
CA CYS A 158 -17.02 -16.73 17.20
C CYS A 158 -16.33 -17.47 16.03
N LEU A 159 -16.18 -18.79 16.12
CA LEU A 159 -15.61 -19.60 15.03
C LEU A 159 -16.49 -19.55 13.79
N SER A 160 -17.81 -19.65 13.92
CA SER A 160 -18.73 -19.56 12.79
C SER A 160 -18.71 -18.18 12.14
N ILE A 161 -18.61 -17.09 12.91
CA ILE A 161 -18.44 -15.72 12.39
C ILE A 161 -17.09 -15.58 11.66
N ILE A 162 -16.00 -16.09 12.20
CA ILE A 162 -14.68 -16.06 11.56
C ILE A 162 -14.70 -16.84 10.25
N VAL A 163 -15.28 -18.04 10.23
CA VAL A 163 -15.40 -18.85 9.02
C VAL A 163 -16.28 -18.16 7.98
N TYR A 164 -17.41 -17.59 8.40
CA TYR A 164 -18.30 -16.82 7.53
C TYR A 164 -17.61 -15.61 6.89
N TRP A 165 -16.82 -14.85 7.67
CA TRP A 165 -16.03 -13.72 7.14
C TRP A 165 -14.91 -14.16 6.20
N ASN A 166 -14.29 -15.32 6.43
CA ASN A 166 -13.30 -15.86 5.50
C ASN A 166 -13.94 -16.38 4.20
N PHE A 167 -15.13 -16.99 4.29
CA PHE A 167 -15.86 -17.50 3.13
C PHE A 167 -16.44 -16.39 2.25
N LYS A 168 -16.79 -15.24 2.83
CA LYS A 168 -17.37 -14.10 2.11
C LYS A 168 -16.33 -13.13 1.54
N ARG A 169 -15.05 -13.49 1.50
CA ARG A 169 -14.01 -12.66 0.87
C ARG A 169 -14.15 -12.83 -0.65
N GLU A 170 -14.89 -11.93 -1.29
CA GLU A 170 -15.01 -11.90 -2.74
C GLU A 170 -13.60 -11.72 -3.34
N ASN A 171 -13.17 -12.67 -4.17
CA ASN A 171 -11.87 -12.57 -4.81
C ASN A 171 -11.93 -11.40 -5.78
N SER A 172 -11.01 -10.45 -5.65
CA SER A 172 -10.81 -9.43 -6.68
C SER A 172 -10.03 -10.00 -7.86
N CYS A 173 -10.26 -9.45 -9.04
CA CYS A 173 -9.57 -9.78 -10.27
C CYS A 173 -8.83 -8.55 -10.78
N LEU A 174 -7.88 -8.76 -11.68
CA LEU A 174 -7.22 -7.70 -12.40
C LEU A 174 -7.68 -7.71 -13.85
N GLU A 175 -7.90 -6.53 -14.40
CA GLU A 175 -8.25 -6.32 -15.80
C GLU A 175 -7.24 -5.38 -16.45
N TRP A 176 -6.76 -5.75 -17.63
CA TRP A 176 -5.87 -4.89 -18.38
C TRP A 176 -6.66 -3.77 -19.06
N GLN A 177 -6.41 -2.52 -18.66
CA GLN A 177 -7.06 -1.35 -19.25
C GLN A 177 -6.06 -0.26 -19.59
N ASN A 178 -6.17 0.27 -20.80
CA ASN A 178 -5.31 1.31 -21.38
C ASN A 178 -3.83 0.90 -21.47
N ASN A 179 -3.08 1.01 -20.36
CA ASN A 179 -1.65 0.72 -20.30
C ASN A 179 -1.21 0.03 -18.98
N ARG A 180 -2.16 -0.43 -18.16
CA ARG A 180 -1.87 -1.08 -16.86
C ARG A 180 -3.00 -2.02 -16.44
N TYR A 181 -2.71 -2.89 -15.48
CA TYR A 181 -3.74 -3.63 -14.77
C TYR A 181 -4.47 -2.75 -13.74
N ILE A 182 -5.79 -2.94 -13.63
CA ILE A 182 -6.62 -2.35 -12.57
C ILE A 182 -7.42 -3.43 -11.85
N GLU A 183 -7.74 -3.21 -10.58
CA GLU A 183 -8.55 -4.12 -9.79
C GLU A 183 -10.04 -3.97 -10.13
N VAL A 184 -10.70 -5.10 -10.42
CA VAL A 184 -12.12 -5.20 -10.76
C VAL A 184 -12.74 -6.40 -10.04
N ALA A 185 -14.06 -6.45 -9.98
CA ALA A 185 -14.76 -7.63 -9.47
C ALA A 185 -14.68 -8.79 -10.48
N CYS A 186 -14.45 -10.02 -10.01
CA CYS A 186 -14.30 -11.22 -10.84
C CYS A 186 -15.60 -11.68 -11.54
N ASN A 187 -16.65 -10.85 -11.56
CA ASN A 187 -18.00 -11.20 -11.99
C ASN A 187 -17.98 -11.80 -13.40
N LYS A 188 -18.66 -12.95 -13.54
CA LYS A 188 -18.84 -13.71 -14.79
C LYS A 188 -19.92 -13.09 -15.69
N GLU A 189 -19.83 -11.79 -15.98
CA GLU A 189 -20.64 -11.25 -17.08
C GLU A 189 -19.96 -11.62 -18.40
N ILE A 190 -20.43 -12.72 -18.99
CA ILE A 190 -20.10 -13.11 -20.36
C ILE A 190 -20.99 -12.25 -21.26
N ASN A 191 -20.56 -11.03 -21.57
CA ASN A 191 -21.16 -10.23 -22.62
C ASN A 191 -20.45 -10.55 -23.94
N GLY A 192 -21.25 -10.85 -24.96
CA GLY A 192 -20.92 -11.65 -26.14
C GLY A 192 -19.72 -11.20 -27.00
N PHE A 193 -19.12 -12.20 -27.64
CA PHE A 193 -18.36 -12.16 -28.90
C PHE A 193 -17.49 -10.91 -29.16
N ALA A 194 -16.29 -10.86 -28.55
CA ALA A 194 -15.00 -10.44 -29.17
C ALA A 194 -13.91 -10.08 -28.15
N GLU A 195 -14.14 -10.12 -26.83
CA GLU A 195 -13.10 -9.83 -25.84
C GLU A 195 -12.69 -11.10 -25.11
N LEU A 196 -11.56 -11.66 -25.56
CA LEU A 196 -10.84 -12.74 -24.90
C LEU A 196 -10.64 -12.37 -23.41
N ASN A 197 -11.19 -13.16 -22.49
CA ASN A 197 -11.18 -12.94 -21.03
C ASN A 197 -9.89 -12.25 -20.51
N THR A 198 -9.91 -10.93 -20.37
CA THR A 198 -8.80 -10.10 -19.85
C THR A 198 -8.75 -10.07 -18.32
N LYS A 199 -9.72 -10.70 -17.66
CA LYS A 199 -9.78 -10.79 -16.19
C LYS A 199 -8.90 -11.93 -15.71
N VAL A 200 -7.84 -11.58 -15.00
CA VAL A 200 -6.90 -12.51 -14.36
C VAL A 200 -7.07 -12.47 -12.84
N PRO A 201 -6.75 -13.55 -12.11
CA PRO A 201 -6.78 -13.54 -10.65
C PRO A 201 -5.91 -12.42 -10.06
N TYR A 202 -6.29 -11.90 -8.89
CA TYR A 202 -5.51 -10.87 -8.21
C TYR A 202 -4.06 -11.28 -8.02
N ASN A 203 -3.15 -10.45 -8.53
CA ASN A 203 -1.72 -10.59 -8.34
C ASN A 203 -1.05 -9.21 -8.33
N GLU A 204 -0.53 -8.82 -7.17
CA GLU A 204 0.10 -7.51 -6.96
C GLU A 204 1.22 -7.20 -7.95
N ARG A 205 1.96 -8.21 -8.43
CA ARG A 205 3.05 -8.00 -9.40
C ARG A 205 2.56 -7.51 -10.76
N LEU A 206 1.33 -7.86 -11.13
CA LEU A 206 0.72 -7.42 -12.38
C LEU A 206 0.33 -5.93 -12.32
N LEU A 207 0.01 -5.39 -11.14
CA LEU A 207 -0.29 -3.96 -10.98
C LEU A 207 0.92 -3.05 -11.29
N LEU A 208 2.13 -3.60 -11.19
CA LEU A 208 3.38 -2.90 -11.50
C LEU A 208 3.69 -2.86 -13.00
N LEU A 209 3.13 -3.79 -13.78
CA LEU A 209 3.34 -3.86 -15.23
C LEU A 209 2.64 -2.69 -15.92
N ARG A 210 3.41 -1.92 -16.69
CA ARG A 210 2.93 -0.81 -17.49
C ARG A 210 3.42 -0.91 -18.92
N ARG A 211 2.51 -0.66 -19.86
CA ARG A 211 2.87 -0.41 -21.26
C ARG A 211 3.45 1.00 -21.39
N ILE A 212 4.58 1.09 -22.08
CA ILE A 212 5.34 2.32 -22.30
C ILE A 212 5.09 2.78 -23.74
N ILE A 213 4.84 4.08 -23.90
CA ILE A 213 4.77 4.72 -25.22
C ILE A 213 6.18 5.18 -25.58
N PRO A 214 6.75 4.75 -26.70
CA PRO A 214 8.07 5.20 -27.15
C PRO A 214 8.16 6.74 -27.19
N ASN A 215 9.25 7.30 -26.68
CA ASN A 215 9.59 8.71 -26.78
C ASN A 215 11.11 8.89 -26.71
N ASP A 216 11.59 10.05 -27.13
CA ASP A 216 13.03 10.34 -27.27
C ASP A 216 13.79 10.40 -25.93
N THR A 217 13.09 10.44 -24.80
CA THR A 217 13.68 10.53 -23.45
C THR A 217 13.80 9.18 -22.74
N ILE A 218 13.33 8.09 -23.35
CA ILE A 218 13.37 6.75 -22.73
C ILE A 218 14.81 6.22 -22.67
N THR A 219 15.20 5.79 -21.47
CA THR A 219 16.44 5.04 -21.26
C THR A 219 16.17 3.54 -21.42
N TYR A 220 16.66 2.94 -22.50
CA TYR A 220 16.50 1.51 -22.78
C TYR A 220 17.47 0.61 -22.01
N PHE A 221 18.67 1.13 -21.70
CA PHE A 221 19.73 0.39 -21.02
C PHE A 221 20.30 1.17 -19.83
N LYS A 222 20.58 0.47 -18.73
CA LYS A 222 21.36 1.00 -17.59
C LYS A 222 22.48 0.03 -17.27
N ASN A 223 23.72 0.53 -17.22
CA ASN A 223 24.93 -0.27 -16.97
C ASN A 223 25.05 -1.49 -17.92
N GLY A 224 24.74 -1.29 -19.20
CA GLY A 224 24.77 -2.36 -20.22
C GLY A 224 23.65 -3.41 -20.10
N LYS A 225 22.72 -3.26 -19.15
CA LYS A 225 21.56 -4.15 -18.99
C LYS A 225 20.28 -3.48 -19.45
N ALA A 226 19.45 -4.22 -20.18
CA ALA A 226 18.13 -3.77 -20.60
C ALA A 226 17.25 -3.47 -19.36
N VAL A 227 16.59 -2.32 -19.38
CA VAL A 227 15.59 -1.90 -18.37
C VAL A 227 14.20 -1.70 -18.97
N ILE A 228 14.04 -2.08 -20.24
CA ILE A 228 12.79 -2.07 -21.01
C ILE A 228 12.61 -3.46 -21.61
N TRP A 229 11.38 -3.91 -21.63
CA TRP A 229 10.96 -5.17 -22.24
C TRP A 229 10.01 -4.91 -23.38
N TYR A 230 9.93 -5.83 -24.34
CA TYR A 230 9.07 -5.70 -25.51
C TYR A 230 8.33 -6.99 -25.83
N CYS A 231 7.22 -6.85 -26.53
CA CYS A 231 6.50 -7.94 -27.18
C CYS A 231 6.27 -7.58 -28.64
N LYS A 232 6.55 -8.52 -29.56
CA LYS A 232 6.21 -8.39 -30.97
C LYS A 232 4.74 -8.74 -31.19
N MET A 233 3.98 -7.79 -31.71
CA MET A 233 2.53 -7.96 -31.94
C MET A 233 2.28 -8.53 -33.33
N ASP A 234 2.87 -7.91 -34.35
CA ASP A 234 2.89 -8.33 -35.75
C ASP A 234 4.29 -8.06 -36.34
N GLU A 235 4.44 -8.08 -37.67
CA GLU A 235 5.75 -7.98 -38.33
C GLU A 235 6.48 -6.66 -38.07
N ASP A 236 5.73 -5.56 -37.94
CA ASP A 236 6.20 -4.16 -37.92
C ASP A 236 5.86 -3.43 -36.61
N HIS A 237 5.03 -4.02 -35.75
CA HIS A 237 4.61 -3.41 -34.49
C HIS A 237 5.12 -4.15 -33.25
N ILE A 238 5.70 -3.40 -32.33
CA ILE A 238 6.08 -3.86 -30.99
C ILE A 238 5.42 -3.01 -29.91
N GLU A 239 5.11 -3.63 -28.78
CA GLU A 239 4.74 -2.93 -27.54
C GLU A 239 5.86 -2.99 -26.52
N LEU A 240 6.08 -1.89 -25.80
CA LEU A 240 7.12 -1.76 -24.78
C LEU A 240 6.53 -1.82 -23.36
N PHE A 241 7.32 -2.31 -22.42
CA PHE A 241 6.93 -2.53 -21.04
C PHE A 241 8.06 -2.20 -20.06
N ASN A 242 7.68 -1.80 -18.84
CA ASN A 242 8.61 -1.36 -17.79
C ASN A 242 9.26 -2.49 -16.96
N GLN A 243 8.83 -3.74 -17.14
CA GLN A 243 9.30 -4.88 -16.36
C GLN A 243 9.14 -6.20 -17.14
N PRO A 244 9.84 -7.28 -16.75
CA PRO A 244 9.62 -8.60 -17.36
C PRO A 244 8.24 -9.15 -16.98
N GLY A 245 7.73 -10.08 -17.78
CA GLY A 245 6.44 -10.69 -17.54
C GLY A 245 5.86 -11.32 -18.81
N HIS A 246 4.53 -11.33 -18.90
CA HIS A 246 3.79 -11.75 -20.08
C HIS A 246 2.92 -10.61 -20.58
N HIS A 247 2.70 -10.57 -21.89
CA HIS A 247 1.85 -9.59 -22.52
C HIS A 247 0.40 -9.78 -22.05
N PRO A 248 -0.31 -8.72 -21.63
CA PRO A 248 -1.60 -8.82 -20.95
C PRO A 248 -2.74 -9.40 -21.78
N VAL A 249 -2.70 -9.22 -23.11
CA VAL A 249 -3.70 -9.76 -24.05
C VAL A 249 -3.25 -11.08 -24.68
N THR A 250 -2.08 -11.11 -25.31
CA THR A 250 -1.57 -12.29 -26.05
C THR A 250 -0.91 -13.35 -25.16
N ASN A 251 -0.64 -13.04 -23.89
CA ASN A 251 0.10 -13.88 -22.95
C ASN A 251 1.51 -14.31 -23.43
N LYS A 252 2.06 -13.68 -24.48
CA LYS A 252 3.42 -13.94 -24.95
C LYS A 252 4.44 -13.42 -23.94
N PRO A 253 5.58 -14.12 -23.71
CA PRO A 253 6.60 -13.65 -22.79
C PRO A 253 7.25 -12.37 -23.31
N LEU A 254 7.44 -11.40 -22.41
CA LEU A 254 8.12 -10.15 -22.69
C LEU A 254 9.63 -10.37 -22.73
N LYS A 255 10.28 -9.94 -23.81
CA LYS A 255 11.72 -10.10 -24.02
C LYS A 255 12.44 -8.82 -23.64
N ALA A 256 13.65 -8.94 -23.10
CA ALA A 256 14.51 -7.78 -22.87
C ALA A 256 14.80 -7.08 -24.21
N ILE A 257 14.73 -5.75 -24.25
CA ILE A 257 15.00 -5.00 -25.48
C ILE A 257 16.48 -5.09 -25.85
N THR A 258 16.76 -5.05 -27.16
CA THR A 258 18.12 -5.06 -27.72
C THR A 258 18.30 -3.87 -28.66
N GLU A 259 19.55 -3.49 -28.93
CA GLU A 259 19.86 -2.39 -29.87
C GLU A 259 19.24 -2.64 -31.25
N TYR A 260 19.35 -3.87 -31.76
CA TYR A 260 18.72 -4.29 -33.01
C TYR A 260 17.20 -4.04 -33.04
N ILE A 261 16.50 -4.34 -31.95
CA ILE A 261 15.04 -4.12 -31.88
C ILE A 261 14.71 -2.63 -31.88
N ILE A 262 15.52 -1.80 -31.23
CA ILE A 262 15.33 -0.34 -31.24
C ILE A 262 15.53 0.20 -32.65
N GLU A 263 16.60 -0.19 -33.33
CA GLU A 263 16.90 0.30 -34.68
C GLU A 263 15.89 -0.15 -35.74
N ARG A 264 15.34 -1.36 -35.59
CA ARG A 264 14.39 -1.91 -36.55
C ARG A 264 12.96 -1.37 -36.39
N TYR A 265 12.55 -1.04 -35.16
CA TYR A 265 11.13 -0.82 -34.84
C TYR A 265 10.82 0.56 -34.24
N LEU A 266 11.82 1.29 -33.74
CA LEU A 266 11.61 2.55 -33.00
C LEU A 266 12.35 3.74 -33.61
N LYS A 267 13.15 3.54 -34.66
CA LYS A 267 13.82 4.58 -35.46
C LYS A 267 13.25 4.56 -36.87
#